data_AF-C1D8C4-F1
#
_entry.id   AF-C1D8C4-F1
#
_cell.length_a   1.000
_cell.length_b   1.000
_cell.length_c   1.000
_cell.angle_alpha   90.00
_cell.angle_beta   90.00
_cell.angle_gamma   90.00
#
_symmetry.space_group_name_H-M   'P 1'
#
loop_
_entity.id
_entity.type
_entity.pdbx_description
1 polymer ?
#
loop_
_entity_poly.entity_id
_entity_poly.type
_entity_poly.pdbx_seq_one_letter_code
_entity_poly.pdbx_strand_id
1 'polypeptide(L)'
;MKRLPFKEVAAAALDDLPGVLDSLGVRHQRQGHELQMINPRRSDGGFGSFSVNANTGVWQDFATDDKGGDVVSLVAYLQGIGNGEACKLLAERYRMGVDAPAVAPTPAPAGRVNSGTAKDEWVHPVPTEWLGRVPKSKYRHPGQIVRWWDYQDAEGRLLCKVARFEPDGSGKPDSKDYSTLTLRRDQTTGETGWRWKFPPAPRPLYRLPALVARPDAPVVICEGEKAADAAVKLFPGHVVTCWMGGANAAAQTDFGPLAGRKCLLWPDNDDAGDKTIAALPPLLQAAGVASLAIVDRTAFAGHAPARTPDGLPCLDAGGRWEHKDDAADAIDYGWSAEHMALLIEAGRLTLAEPAIAAPATGPVPWDDETPPPVPAAPPDTPKSASSRKGTGKPAGKRQPAADGRAMSGNPFKVSDSGLYYQTDDMDAPLWVSSRLDIVALTRDKDGGNWGTLVRFTDPDGVAKELNIPAEQLAGDNSATALKALLAHGLRTGSGPKAKQRLLEYLQRYDGTDRATLVDRLGWHGDAFLMPNGCIGPEDGGKLLYQGAARLMEVVTPSGTLSDWQGSIGRYCMGNDVLTFAVSVAFAGPLMGLAS
;
A
#
# COMPACT_ATOMS: atom_id res chain seq x y z
N MET A 1 -9.87 -18.15 30.69
CA MET A 1 -10.90 -17.72 29.70
C MET A 1 -11.37 -18.97 28.95
N LYS A 2 -12.68 -19.18 28.75
CA LYS A 2 -13.19 -20.36 28.01
C LYS A 2 -12.84 -20.23 26.52
N ARG A 3 -12.45 -21.33 25.86
CA ARG A 3 -12.08 -21.33 24.44
C ARG A 3 -13.32 -21.38 23.57
N LEU A 4 -13.58 -20.34 22.79
CA LEU A 4 -14.70 -20.30 21.84
C LEU A 4 -14.47 -21.31 20.68
N PRO A 5 -15.49 -22.11 20.31
CA PRO A 5 -15.38 -23.13 19.25
C PRO A 5 -15.53 -22.49 17.84
N PHE A 6 -14.62 -21.57 17.51
CA PHE A 6 -14.65 -20.79 16.27
C PHE A 6 -14.80 -21.63 15.00
N LYS A 7 -14.17 -22.83 14.93
CA LYS A 7 -14.19 -23.64 13.71
C LYS A 7 -15.54 -24.35 13.53
N GLU A 8 -16.07 -24.89 14.62
CA GLU A 8 -17.35 -25.57 14.68
C GLU A 8 -18.49 -24.57 14.38
N VAL A 9 -18.40 -23.37 14.97
CA VAL A 9 -19.35 -22.27 14.77
C VAL A 9 -19.28 -21.71 13.35
N ALA A 10 -18.07 -21.49 12.79
CA ALA A 10 -17.92 -21.04 11.41
C ALA A 10 -18.43 -22.06 10.38
N ALA A 11 -18.31 -23.36 10.66
CA ALA A 11 -18.87 -24.41 9.81
C ALA A 11 -20.41 -24.41 9.85
N ALA A 12 -21.02 -24.43 11.03
CA ALA A 12 -22.49 -24.38 11.15
C ALA A 12 -23.10 -23.08 10.60
N ALA A 13 -22.41 -21.94 10.76
CA ALA A 13 -22.81 -20.66 10.17
C ALA A 13 -22.65 -20.62 8.64
N LEU A 14 -21.80 -21.48 8.05
CA LEU A 14 -21.68 -21.65 6.60
C LEU A 14 -22.77 -22.58 6.04
N ASP A 15 -23.10 -23.65 6.76
CA ASP A 15 -24.19 -24.56 6.40
C ASP A 15 -25.58 -23.87 6.49
N ASP A 16 -25.77 -22.95 7.45
CA ASP A 16 -26.96 -22.10 7.64
C ASP A 16 -26.77 -20.65 7.12
N LEU A 17 -25.84 -20.41 6.18
CA LEU A 17 -25.48 -19.06 5.72
C LEU A 17 -26.66 -18.16 5.29
N PRO A 18 -27.70 -18.64 4.58
CA PRO A 18 -28.89 -17.83 4.32
C PRO A 18 -29.63 -17.44 5.61
N GLY A 19 -29.81 -18.39 6.54
CA GLY A 19 -30.50 -18.17 7.81
C GLY A 19 -29.74 -17.25 8.77
N VAL A 20 -28.40 -17.21 8.69
CA VAL A 20 -27.56 -16.19 9.35
C VAL A 20 -27.93 -14.81 8.81
N LEU A 21 -27.88 -14.62 7.49
CA LEU A 21 -28.12 -13.32 6.86
C LEU A 21 -29.57 -12.84 7.05
N ASP A 22 -30.55 -13.74 6.93
CA ASP A 22 -31.96 -13.46 7.25
C ASP A 22 -32.11 -12.98 8.71
N SER A 23 -31.40 -13.58 9.67
CA SER A 23 -31.44 -13.16 11.07
C SER A 23 -30.73 -11.84 11.37
N LEU A 24 -29.87 -11.38 10.47
CA LEU A 24 -29.27 -10.05 10.49
C LEU A 24 -30.11 -9.01 9.70
N GLY A 25 -31.24 -9.42 9.13
CA GLY A 25 -32.08 -8.56 8.27
C GLY A 25 -31.43 -8.21 6.93
N VAL A 26 -30.35 -8.90 6.55
CA VAL A 26 -29.56 -8.61 5.36
C VAL A 26 -30.25 -9.22 4.15
N ARG A 27 -30.70 -8.39 3.20
CA ARG A 27 -31.23 -8.89 1.93
C ARG A 27 -30.13 -9.55 1.12
N HIS A 28 -30.38 -10.76 0.62
CA HIS A 28 -29.46 -11.51 -0.24
C HIS A 28 -30.14 -12.10 -1.48
N GLN A 29 -29.33 -12.44 -2.48
CA GLN A 29 -29.70 -13.25 -3.64
C GLN A 29 -28.57 -14.26 -3.95
N ARG A 30 -28.91 -15.46 -4.41
CA ARG A 30 -27.92 -16.49 -4.72
C ARG A 30 -27.60 -16.53 -6.22
N GLN A 31 -26.32 -16.43 -6.56
CA GLN A 31 -25.78 -16.57 -7.92
C GLN A 31 -24.80 -17.76 -7.97
N GLY A 32 -25.35 -18.97 -8.00
CA GLY A 32 -24.58 -20.21 -8.03
C GLY A 32 -23.85 -20.50 -6.71
N HIS A 33 -22.52 -20.40 -6.72
CA HIS A 33 -21.67 -20.57 -5.54
C HIS A 33 -21.41 -19.26 -4.78
N GLU A 34 -21.76 -18.10 -5.35
CA GLU A 34 -21.79 -16.84 -4.62
C GLU A 34 -23.20 -16.53 -4.14
N LEU A 35 -23.26 -15.83 -3.02
CA LEU A 35 -24.47 -15.28 -2.44
C LEU A 35 -24.20 -13.79 -2.24
N GLN A 36 -24.80 -12.97 -3.08
CA GLN A 36 -24.67 -11.52 -3.09
C GLN A 36 -25.65 -10.92 -2.09
N MET A 37 -25.25 -9.85 -1.41
CA MET A 37 -26.10 -9.21 -0.41
C MET A 37 -25.96 -7.69 -0.45
N ILE A 38 -26.96 -6.98 0.07
CA ILE A 38 -26.88 -5.52 0.22
C ILE A 38 -26.18 -5.24 1.55
N ASN A 39 -25.07 -4.50 1.53
CA ASN A 39 -24.33 -4.16 2.75
C ASN A 39 -25.14 -3.14 3.57
N PRO A 40 -25.62 -3.45 4.79
CA PRO A 40 -26.41 -2.51 5.59
C PRO A 40 -25.64 -1.26 6.03
N ARG A 41 -24.31 -1.24 5.83
CA ARG A 41 -23.39 -0.19 6.27
C ARG A 41 -23.19 0.92 5.25
N ARG A 42 -23.76 0.80 4.05
CA ARG A 42 -23.68 1.78 2.97
C ARG A 42 -25.07 2.08 2.41
N SER A 43 -25.26 3.27 1.87
CA SER A 43 -26.55 3.76 1.36
C SER A 43 -26.85 3.33 -0.08
N ASP A 44 -26.70 2.04 -0.38
CA ASP A 44 -27.09 1.46 -1.67
C ASP A 44 -28.24 0.45 -1.55
N GLY A 45 -28.75 -0.01 -2.70
CA GLY A 45 -29.99 -0.79 -2.78
C GLY A 45 -29.98 -1.84 -3.89
N GLY A 46 -28.79 -2.26 -4.33
CA GLY A 46 -28.60 -3.22 -5.41
C GLY A 46 -27.58 -4.30 -5.03
N PHE A 47 -27.79 -5.51 -5.53
CA PHE A 47 -26.85 -6.62 -5.37
C PHE A 47 -25.67 -6.49 -6.34
N GLY A 48 -24.57 -7.19 -6.04
CA GLY A 48 -23.46 -7.43 -6.98
C GLY A 48 -22.10 -6.90 -6.53
N SER A 49 -22.05 -5.87 -5.68
CA SER A 49 -20.80 -5.28 -5.15
C SER A 49 -20.44 -5.76 -3.74
N PHE A 50 -21.16 -6.72 -3.18
CA PHE A 50 -20.85 -7.36 -1.89
C PHE A 50 -21.35 -8.81 -1.95
N SER A 51 -20.45 -9.78 -1.77
CA SER A 51 -20.78 -11.20 -1.87
C SER A 51 -19.97 -12.07 -0.90
N VAL A 52 -20.54 -13.22 -0.57
CA VAL A 52 -19.91 -14.32 0.15
C VAL A 52 -19.91 -15.58 -0.72
N ASN A 53 -18.83 -16.34 -0.67
CA ASN A 53 -18.75 -17.65 -1.30
C ASN A 53 -19.42 -18.70 -0.41
N ALA A 54 -20.54 -19.25 -0.86
CA ALA A 54 -21.36 -20.20 -0.11
C ALA A 54 -20.70 -21.58 0.07
N ASN A 55 -19.53 -21.83 -0.54
CA ASN A 55 -18.76 -23.07 -0.32
C ASN A 55 -17.61 -22.87 0.69
N THR A 56 -17.23 -21.63 1.04
CA THR A 56 -16.03 -21.36 1.87
C THR A 56 -16.23 -20.32 2.99
N GLY A 57 -17.30 -19.51 2.95
CA GLY A 57 -17.54 -18.42 3.89
C GLY A 57 -16.68 -17.18 3.66
N VAL A 58 -15.74 -17.21 2.71
CA VAL A 58 -14.92 -16.05 2.33
C VAL A 58 -15.80 -15.00 1.65
N TRP A 59 -15.66 -13.73 2.01
CA TRP A 59 -16.50 -12.64 1.52
C TRP A 59 -15.68 -11.38 1.20
N GLN A 60 -16.22 -10.54 0.32
CA GLN A 60 -15.65 -9.24 -0.04
C GLN A 60 -16.74 -8.23 -0.40
N ASP A 61 -16.61 -7.00 0.11
CA ASP A 61 -17.27 -5.81 -0.43
C ASP A 61 -16.34 -5.17 -1.47
N PHE A 62 -16.74 -5.22 -2.73
CA PHE A 62 -15.96 -4.70 -3.86
C PHE A 62 -16.10 -3.18 -4.04
N ALA A 63 -16.95 -2.51 -3.25
CA ALA A 63 -17.08 -1.06 -3.20
C ALA A 63 -16.21 -0.41 -2.11
N THR A 64 -15.96 -1.11 -0.99
CA THR A 64 -15.09 -0.61 0.11
C THR A 64 -13.73 -1.33 0.23
N ASP A 65 -13.56 -2.47 -0.46
CA ASP A 65 -12.45 -3.42 -0.30
C ASP A 65 -12.37 -4.08 1.10
N ASP A 66 -13.42 -3.98 1.91
CA ASP A 66 -13.61 -4.81 3.10
C ASP A 66 -13.70 -6.29 2.70
N LYS A 67 -13.07 -7.18 3.48
CA LYS A 67 -13.03 -8.63 3.19
C LYS A 67 -12.74 -9.45 4.43
N GLY A 68 -13.25 -10.67 4.47
CA GLY A 68 -13.03 -11.62 5.57
C GLY A 68 -13.01 -13.07 5.11
N GLY A 69 -12.41 -13.93 5.95
CA GLY A 69 -12.09 -15.31 5.59
C GLY A 69 -13.17 -16.35 5.91
N ASP A 70 -14.22 -15.96 6.64
CA ASP A 70 -15.27 -16.87 7.13
C ASP A 70 -16.57 -16.11 7.46
N VAL A 71 -17.62 -16.87 7.78
CA VAL A 71 -18.93 -16.30 8.16
C VAL A 71 -18.87 -15.60 9.52
N VAL A 72 -17.96 -15.97 10.42
CA VAL A 72 -17.82 -15.30 11.73
C VAL A 72 -17.32 -13.86 11.54
N SER A 73 -16.34 -13.64 10.68
CA SER A 73 -15.86 -12.31 10.29
C SER A 73 -16.88 -11.54 9.44
N LEU A 74 -17.76 -12.22 8.69
CA LEU A 74 -18.89 -11.57 8.02
C LEU A 74 -19.89 -10.99 9.03
N VAL A 75 -20.30 -11.77 10.03
CA VAL A 75 -21.20 -11.30 11.10
C VAL A 75 -20.54 -10.20 11.93
N ALA A 76 -19.26 -10.35 12.26
CA ALA A 76 -18.47 -9.34 12.97
C ALA A 76 -18.42 -8.02 12.20
N TYR A 77 -18.14 -8.07 10.89
CA TYR A 77 -18.16 -6.90 10.02
C TYR A 77 -19.56 -6.26 9.97
N LEU A 78 -20.61 -7.04 9.65
CA LEU A 78 -21.98 -6.54 9.50
C LEU A 78 -22.48 -5.83 10.77
N GLN A 79 -22.27 -6.44 11.94
CA GLN A 79 -22.71 -5.89 13.22
C GLN A 79 -21.75 -4.84 13.81
N GLY A 80 -20.47 -4.84 13.42
CA GLY A 80 -19.45 -3.91 13.95
C GLY A 80 -18.86 -4.33 15.29
N ILE A 81 -18.84 -5.62 15.54
CA ILE A 81 -18.41 -6.24 16.80
C ILE A 81 -17.12 -7.04 16.58
N GLY A 82 -16.44 -7.43 17.67
CA GLY A 82 -15.26 -8.27 17.55
C GLY A 82 -15.60 -9.69 17.07
N ASN A 83 -14.68 -10.35 16.34
CA ASN A 83 -14.85 -11.76 15.91
C ASN A 83 -15.21 -12.71 17.07
N GLY A 84 -14.68 -12.47 18.27
CA GLY A 84 -14.99 -13.24 19.48
C GLY A 84 -16.36 -12.97 20.11
N GLU A 85 -17.08 -11.95 19.63
CA GLU A 85 -18.47 -11.64 20.02
C GLU A 85 -19.43 -12.20 18.98
N ALA A 86 -19.16 -12.01 17.68
CA ALA A 86 -19.85 -12.69 16.59
C ALA A 86 -19.84 -14.23 16.77
N CYS A 87 -18.71 -14.79 17.19
CA CYS A 87 -18.60 -16.22 17.50
C CYS A 87 -19.49 -16.66 18.68
N LYS A 88 -19.77 -15.79 19.66
CA LYS A 88 -20.69 -16.12 20.78
C LYS A 88 -22.14 -16.12 20.30
N LEU A 89 -22.56 -15.08 19.57
CA LEU A 89 -23.91 -14.96 19.02
C LEU A 89 -24.27 -16.14 18.11
N LEU A 90 -23.33 -16.56 17.25
CA LEU A 90 -23.50 -17.76 16.42
C LEU A 90 -23.47 -19.06 17.24
N ALA A 91 -22.60 -19.19 18.24
CA ALA A 91 -22.61 -20.37 19.13
C ALA A 91 -23.94 -20.53 19.88
N GLU A 92 -24.51 -19.44 20.39
CA GLU A 92 -25.81 -19.40 21.04
C GLU A 92 -26.94 -19.78 20.08
N ARG A 93 -26.96 -19.20 18.87
CA ARG A 93 -27.91 -19.54 17.79
C ARG A 93 -27.95 -21.04 17.51
N TYR A 94 -26.80 -21.69 17.37
CA TYR A 94 -26.70 -23.13 17.11
C TYR A 94 -26.74 -24.01 18.37
N ARG A 95 -26.95 -23.42 19.56
CA ARG A 95 -26.92 -24.10 20.87
C ARG A 95 -25.62 -24.90 21.10
N MET A 96 -24.52 -24.44 20.51
CA MET A 96 -23.19 -25.02 20.69
C MET A 96 -22.69 -24.64 22.08
N GLY A 97 -22.70 -25.63 22.99
CA GLY A 97 -22.37 -25.41 24.40
C GLY A 97 -20.99 -24.77 24.59
N VAL A 98 -20.97 -23.64 25.28
CA VAL A 98 -19.73 -22.89 25.63
C VAL A 98 -18.97 -23.54 26.80
N ASP A 99 -19.31 -24.79 27.14
CA ASP A 99 -18.86 -25.54 28.31
C ASP A 99 -18.22 -26.87 27.90
N ALA A 100 -16.92 -26.78 27.59
CA ALA A 100 -15.99 -27.89 27.63
C ALA A 100 -14.81 -27.50 28.56
N PRO A 101 -14.34 -28.40 29.43
CA PRO A 101 -13.33 -28.06 30.43
C PRO A 101 -11.97 -27.73 29.78
N ALA A 102 -11.30 -26.72 30.31
CA ALA A 102 -9.98 -26.31 29.82
C ALA A 102 -8.90 -27.32 30.22
N VAL A 103 -8.34 -28.02 29.25
CA VAL A 103 -7.08 -28.77 29.43
C VAL A 103 -5.95 -27.76 29.68
N ALA A 104 -5.11 -28.04 30.67
CA ALA A 104 -4.04 -27.17 31.14
C ALA A 104 -2.98 -26.87 30.06
N PRO A 105 -2.24 -25.74 30.14
CA PRO A 105 -1.21 -25.39 29.19
C PRO A 105 0.03 -26.29 29.32
N THR A 106 0.16 -27.23 28.40
CA THR A 106 1.40 -27.99 28.14
C THR A 106 2.22 -27.26 27.05
N PRO A 107 3.57 -27.27 27.07
CA PRO A 107 4.39 -26.44 26.17
C PRO A 107 4.07 -26.60 24.69
N ALA A 108 4.12 -25.49 23.95
CA ALA A 108 3.61 -25.39 22.59
C ALA A 108 4.35 -26.31 21.58
N PRO A 109 3.63 -27.24 20.91
CA PRO A 109 4.12 -27.88 19.69
C PRO A 109 4.11 -26.89 18.51
N ALA A 110 4.87 -27.20 17.46
CA ALA A 110 5.07 -26.33 16.31
C ALA A 110 3.79 -25.90 15.57
N GLY A 111 3.88 -24.76 14.87
CA GLY A 111 2.76 -24.05 14.24
C GLY A 111 1.94 -24.87 13.24
N ARG A 112 0.64 -24.54 13.15
CA ARG A 112 -0.32 -25.26 12.30
C ARG A 112 -0.10 -24.92 10.82
N VAL A 113 0.33 -25.91 10.03
CA VAL A 113 0.48 -25.78 8.58
C VAL A 113 -0.87 -25.48 7.92
N ASN A 114 -0.89 -24.54 6.97
CA ASN A 114 -2.11 -24.06 6.32
C ASN A 114 -2.56 -25.03 5.21
N SER A 115 -3.25 -26.11 5.59
CA SER A 115 -3.61 -27.24 4.71
C SER A 115 -4.85 -26.99 3.84
N GLY A 116 -4.78 -25.99 2.96
CA GLY A 116 -5.46 -26.10 1.67
C GLY A 116 -4.76 -27.17 0.82
N THR A 117 -5.43 -27.73 -0.19
CA THR A 117 -4.84 -28.72 -1.12
C THR A 117 -3.86 -28.05 -2.09
N ALA A 118 -2.70 -27.70 -1.56
CA ALA A 118 -1.69 -26.89 -2.21
C ALA A 118 -0.91 -27.69 -3.26
N LYS A 119 -1.33 -27.57 -4.53
CA LYS A 119 -0.63 -28.15 -5.69
C LYS A 119 0.85 -27.78 -5.82
N ASP A 120 1.39 -26.86 -5.03
CA ASP A 120 2.78 -26.38 -5.02
C ASP A 120 3.36 -26.40 -3.58
N GLU A 121 3.77 -27.59 -3.14
CA GLU A 121 4.33 -27.87 -1.81
C GLU A 121 5.74 -27.25 -1.69
N TRP A 122 6.05 -26.64 -0.54
CA TRP A 122 7.43 -26.22 -0.22
C TRP A 122 8.22 -27.43 0.28
N VAL A 123 9.31 -27.78 -0.40
CA VAL A 123 10.20 -28.86 0.03
C VAL A 123 11.33 -28.25 0.86
N HIS A 124 11.31 -28.48 2.18
CA HIS A 124 12.30 -27.97 3.12
C HIS A 124 12.59 -28.98 4.25
N PRO A 125 13.83 -29.05 4.77
CA PRO A 125 15.04 -28.49 4.17
C PRO A 125 15.32 -29.11 2.78
N VAL A 126 16.08 -28.39 1.96
CA VAL A 126 16.41 -28.75 0.58
C VAL A 126 17.27 -30.03 0.60
N PRO A 127 16.81 -31.14 -0.02
CA PRO A 127 17.56 -32.39 -0.04
C PRO A 127 18.91 -32.25 -0.78
N THR A 128 19.89 -33.04 -0.35
CA THR A 128 21.29 -32.93 -0.78
C THR A 128 21.47 -33.02 -2.31
N GLU A 129 20.68 -33.85 -2.98
CA GLU A 129 20.71 -34.03 -4.44
C GLU A 129 20.22 -32.81 -5.24
N TRP A 130 19.54 -31.86 -4.59
CA TRP A 130 19.07 -30.60 -5.18
C TRP A 130 20.01 -29.41 -4.97
N LEU A 131 20.96 -29.50 -4.03
CA LEU A 131 21.93 -28.42 -3.73
C LEU A 131 22.79 -28.07 -4.96
N GLY A 132 23.20 -29.08 -5.74
CA GLY A 132 23.94 -28.91 -7.00
C GLY A 132 23.08 -28.49 -8.21
N ARG A 133 21.75 -28.35 -8.04
CA ARG A 133 20.78 -28.11 -9.14
C ARG A 133 20.19 -26.69 -9.16
N VAL A 134 20.75 -25.77 -8.36
CA VAL A 134 20.28 -24.37 -8.27
C VAL A 134 20.37 -23.68 -9.65
N PRO A 135 19.31 -23.00 -10.13
CA PRO A 135 19.34 -22.29 -11.40
C PRO A 135 20.39 -21.18 -11.42
N LYS A 136 21.22 -21.15 -12.45
CA LYS A 136 22.24 -20.09 -12.65
C LYS A 136 21.66 -18.74 -13.08
N SER A 137 20.38 -18.71 -13.48
CA SER A 137 19.67 -17.51 -13.91
C SER A 137 18.15 -17.64 -13.71
N LYS A 138 17.45 -16.52 -13.82
CA LYS A 138 15.98 -16.40 -13.77
C LYS A 138 15.50 -16.19 -15.21
N TYR A 139 14.61 -17.05 -15.72
CA TYR A 139 14.19 -17.03 -17.13
C TYR A 139 13.56 -15.68 -17.51
N ARG A 140 14.02 -15.08 -18.62
CA ARG A 140 13.68 -13.72 -19.10
C ARG A 140 14.00 -12.58 -18.12
N HIS A 141 14.84 -12.81 -17.10
CA HIS A 141 15.32 -11.72 -16.26
C HIS A 141 16.45 -10.95 -16.96
N PRO A 142 16.43 -9.59 -17.00
CA PRO A 142 17.44 -8.80 -17.70
C PRO A 142 18.74 -8.62 -16.90
N GLY A 143 18.70 -8.77 -15.57
CA GLY A 143 19.91 -8.69 -14.73
C GLY A 143 20.55 -10.06 -14.47
N GLN A 144 21.87 -10.08 -14.29
CA GLN A 144 22.65 -11.26 -13.89
C GLN A 144 22.66 -11.43 -12.37
N ILE A 145 22.73 -12.68 -11.87
CA ILE A 145 22.83 -12.94 -10.42
C ILE A 145 24.27 -12.69 -9.96
N VAL A 146 24.47 -11.66 -9.14
CA VAL A 146 25.79 -11.28 -8.61
C VAL A 146 26.05 -11.82 -7.21
N ARG A 147 24.99 -12.11 -6.45
CA ARG A 147 25.09 -12.55 -5.05
C ARG A 147 23.93 -13.49 -4.71
N TRP A 148 24.24 -14.50 -3.90
CA TRP A 148 23.28 -15.37 -3.23
C TRP A 148 23.42 -15.22 -1.72
N TRP A 149 22.31 -15.33 -1.00
CA TRP A 149 22.27 -15.53 0.45
C TRP A 149 21.44 -16.76 0.79
N ASP A 150 21.95 -17.54 1.74
CA ASP A 150 21.39 -18.83 2.13
C ASP A 150 20.62 -18.69 3.43
N TYR A 151 19.32 -18.96 3.36
CA TYR A 151 18.46 -19.07 4.54
C TYR A 151 18.46 -20.54 4.97
N GLN A 152 18.83 -20.79 6.22
CA GLN A 152 19.08 -22.10 6.79
C GLN A 152 18.23 -22.32 8.04
N ASP A 153 17.97 -23.58 8.40
CA ASP A 153 17.39 -23.93 9.69
C ASP A 153 18.44 -23.88 10.82
N ALA A 154 18.02 -24.22 12.05
CA ALA A 154 18.90 -24.24 13.22
C ALA A 154 20.10 -25.20 13.06
N GLU A 155 19.95 -26.27 12.25
CA GLU A 155 21.00 -27.25 11.96
C GLU A 155 21.88 -26.86 10.76
N GLY A 156 21.69 -25.67 10.17
CA GLY A 156 22.47 -25.19 9.03
C GLY A 156 22.05 -25.77 7.67
N ARG A 157 20.95 -26.51 7.60
CA ARG A 157 20.45 -27.10 6.34
C ARG A 157 19.69 -26.03 5.55
N LEU A 158 19.89 -25.99 4.25
CA LEU A 158 19.31 -24.97 3.38
C LEU A 158 17.78 -25.06 3.35
N LEU A 159 17.07 -23.95 3.59
CA LEU A 159 15.61 -23.83 3.46
C LEU A 159 15.22 -23.17 2.13
N CYS A 160 15.94 -22.10 1.76
CA CYS A 160 15.75 -21.34 0.53
C CYS A 160 16.95 -20.42 0.29
N LYS A 161 17.02 -19.79 -0.90
CA LYS A 161 18.04 -18.79 -1.23
C LYS A 161 17.40 -17.48 -1.67
N VAL A 162 18.08 -16.35 -1.44
CA VAL A 162 17.77 -15.05 -2.06
C VAL A 162 18.88 -14.70 -3.03
N ALA A 163 18.52 -14.31 -4.26
CA ALA A 163 19.46 -13.80 -5.27
C ALA A 163 19.30 -12.29 -5.45
N ARG A 164 20.40 -11.55 -5.45
CA ARG A 164 20.49 -10.18 -5.98
C ARG A 164 20.89 -10.22 -7.44
N PHE A 165 20.14 -9.51 -8.26
CA PHE A 165 20.41 -9.31 -9.67
C PHE A 165 20.86 -7.88 -9.92
N GLU A 166 21.83 -7.70 -10.81
CA GLU A 166 22.28 -6.38 -11.28
C GLU A 166 22.20 -6.30 -12.82
N PRO A 167 22.06 -5.09 -13.40
CA PRO A 167 22.05 -4.91 -14.85
C PRO A 167 23.29 -5.53 -15.51
N ASP A 168 23.10 -6.22 -16.63
CA ASP A 168 24.16 -6.85 -17.43
C ASP A 168 24.97 -5.86 -18.29
N GLY A 169 24.81 -4.56 -18.05
CA GLY A 169 25.37 -3.47 -18.86
C GLY A 169 24.54 -3.12 -20.11
N SER A 170 23.52 -3.90 -20.49
CA SER A 170 22.83 -3.74 -21.80
C SER A 170 21.84 -2.58 -21.91
N GLY A 171 21.61 -1.79 -20.86
CA GLY A 171 20.85 -0.52 -20.95
C GLY A 171 19.83 -0.24 -19.85
N LYS A 172 20.27 -0.08 -18.60
CA LYS A 172 19.60 0.69 -17.53
C LYS A 172 20.59 0.89 -16.36
N PRO A 173 20.82 2.11 -15.84
CA PRO A 173 21.79 2.32 -14.75
C PRO A 173 21.41 1.59 -13.45
N ASP A 174 20.18 1.81 -12.96
CA ASP A 174 19.78 1.40 -11.61
C ASP A 174 18.50 0.55 -11.61
N SER A 175 18.65 -0.76 -11.64
CA SER A 175 17.59 -1.69 -11.17
C SER A 175 18.20 -2.97 -10.59
N LYS A 176 18.72 -2.85 -9.37
CA LYS A 176 19.05 -3.98 -8.49
C LYS A 176 17.76 -4.68 -8.04
N ASP A 177 17.53 -5.92 -8.46
CA ASP A 177 16.36 -6.75 -8.10
C ASP A 177 16.75 -7.83 -7.07
N TYR A 178 15.80 -8.26 -6.25
CA TYR A 178 15.98 -9.34 -5.28
C TYR A 178 14.88 -10.38 -5.48
N SER A 179 15.23 -11.67 -5.62
CA SER A 179 14.23 -12.74 -5.70
C SER A 179 14.58 -13.95 -4.86
N THR A 180 13.55 -14.46 -4.17
CA THR A 180 13.66 -15.68 -3.39
C THR A 180 13.44 -16.91 -4.27
N LEU A 181 14.24 -17.94 -4.04
CA LEU A 181 14.19 -19.25 -4.68
C LEU A 181 13.88 -20.33 -3.62
N THR A 182 12.78 -21.06 -3.80
CA THR A 182 12.40 -22.22 -2.98
C THR A 182 12.43 -23.49 -3.83
N LEU A 183 12.75 -24.63 -3.22
CA LEU A 183 12.48 -25.93 -3.84
C LEU A 183 11.00 -26.25 -3.68
N ARG A 184 10.34 -26.69 -4.75
CA ARG A 184 8.91 -26.99 -4.78
C ARG A 184 8.65 -28.39 -5.30
N ARG A 185 7.53 -28.97 -4.87
CA ARG A 185 6.96 -30.20 -5.44
C ARG A 185 5.54 -29.93 -5.91
N ASP A 186 5.27 -30.24 -7.17
CA ASP A 186 3.90 -30.26 -7.67
C ASP A 186 3.18 -31.50 -7.12
N GLN A 187 2.13 -31.32 -6.31
CA GLN A 187 1.40 -32.45 -5.70
C GLN A 187 0.49 -33.20 -6.70
N THR A 188 0.32 -32.68 -7.91
CA THR A 188 -0.44 -33.30 -9.01
C THR A 188 0.44 -34.20 -9.88
N THR A 189 1.67 -33.78 -10.16
CA THR A 189 2.59 -34.51 -11.06
C THR A 189 3.74 -35.23 -10.34
N GLY A 190 3.99 -34.89 -9.07
CA GLY A 190 5.17 -35.32 -8.32
C GLY A 190 6.46 -34.60 -8.71
N GLU A 191 6.46 -33.73 -9.74
CA GLU A 191 7.66 -33.03 -10.19
C GLU A 191 8.21 -32.15 -9.06
N THR A 192 9.43 -32.44 -8.63
CA THR A 192 10.18 -31.60 -7.70
C THR A 192 11.18 -30.74 -8.48
N GLY A 193 11.26 -29.44 -8.17
CA GLY A 193 12.14 -28.51 -8.86
C GLY A 193 12.18 -27.12 -8.24
N TRP A 194 13.24 -26.37 -8.54
CA TRP A 194 13.42 -25.01 -8.04
C TRP A 194 12.40 -24.04 -8.68
N ARG A 195 11.85 -23.11 -7.88
CA ARG A 195 10.88 -22.08 -8.30
C ARG A 195 11.18 -20.73 -7.64
N TRP A 196 10.98 -19.64 -8.37
CA TRP A 196 11.18 -18.26 -7.90
C TRP A 196 9.95 -17.79 -7.09
N LYS A 197 9.89 -18.21 -5.82
CA LYS A 197 8.75 -17.99 -4.92
C LYS A 197 9.22 -17.95 -3.46
N PHE A 198 8.69 -17.03 -2.67
CA PHE A 198 8.92 -16.97 -1.22
C PHE A 198 8.45 -18.25 -0.50
N PRO A 199 9.05 -18.63 0.64
CA PRO A 199 8.41 -19.52 1.61
C PRO A 199 7.00 -19.04 2.00
N PRO A 200 6.09 -19.95 2.39
CA PRO A 200 4.92 -19.58 3.17
C PRO A 200 5.34 -18.88 4.48
N ALA A 201 4.42 -18.13 5.08
CA ALA A 201 4.65 -17.55 6.41
C ALA A 201 4.45 -18.62 7.52
N PRO A 202 5.16 -18.50 8.65
CA PRO A 202 6.20 -17.50 8.92
C PRO A 202 7.54 -17.86 8.27
N ARG A 203 8.27 -16.84 7.77
CA ARG A 203 9.53 -16.99 7.05
C ARG A 203 10.73 -17.06 8.01
N PRO A 204 11.77 -17.86 7.71
CA PRO A 204 12.96 -17.93 8.54
C PRO A 204 13.78 -16.63 8.51
N LEU A 205 14.47 -16.34 9.60
CA LEU A 205 15.49 -15.28 9.69
C LEU A 205 16.78 -15.65 8.94
N TYR A 206 17.50 -14.66 8.42
CA TYR A 206 18.81 -14.87 7.83
C TYR A 206 19.83 -15.22 8.93
N ARG A 207 20.78 -16.12 8.62
CA ARG A 207 21.87 -16.57 9.52
C ARG A 207 21.40 -17.25 10.81
N LEU A 208 20.22 -17.90 10.81
CA LEU A 208 19.66 -18.62 11.98
C LEU A 208 20.65 -19.55 12.74
N PRO A 209 21.54 -20.33 12.09
CA PRO A 209 22.57 -21.10 12.82
C PRO A 209 23.46 -20.25 13.74
N ALA A 210 23.73 -18.99 13.38
CA ALA A 210 24.55 -18.10 14.20
C ALA A 210 23.80 -17.55 15.43
N LEU A 211 22.47 -17.48 15.39
CA LEU A 211 21.62 -17.14 16.55
C LEU A 211 21.59 -18.29 17.56
N VAL A 212 21.57 -19.54 17.06
CA VAL A 212 21.58 -20.78 17.84
C VAL A 212 22.97 -21.05 18.43
N ALA A 213 24.04 -20.89 17.65
CA ALA A 213 25.42 -21.17 18.09
C ALA A 213 25.97 -20.16 19.11
N ARG A 214 25.31 -19.02 19.32
CA ARG A 214 25.65 -18.01 20.35
C ARG A 214 24.36 -17.52 21.02
N PRO A 215 23.77 -18.28 21.96
CA PRO A 215 22.45 -17.96 22.53
C PRO A 215 22.44 -16.70 23.40
N ASP A 216 23.54 -16.39 24.10
CA ASP A 216 23.61 -15.26 25.04
C ASP A 216 24.04 -13.93 24.38
N ALA A 217 24.52 -13.97 23.13
CA ALA A 217 25.04 -12.79 22.45
C ALA A 217 23.91 -11.81 22.08
N PRO A 218 24.14 -10.48 22.18
CA PRO A 218 23.22 -9.49 21.64
C PRO A 218 23.09 -9.62 20.12
N VAL A 219 21.98 -9.16 19.56
CA VAL A 219 21.61 -9.35 18.15
C VAL A 219 21.46 -8.01 17.44
N VAL A 220 22.14 -7.82 16.31
CA VAL A 220 21.87 -6.70 15.38
C VAL A 220 20.91 -7.18 14.30
N ILE A 221 19.87 -6.40 14.03
CA ILE A 221 18.86 -6.67 13.00
C ILE A 221 18.97 -5.59 11.92
N CYS A 222 19.21 -5.99 10.69
CA CYS A 222 19.21 -5.12 9.50
C CYS A 222 18.01 -5.44 8.59
N GLU A 223 17.71 -4.55 7.64
CA GLU A 223 16.52 -4.70 6.77
C GLU A 223 16.73 -5.64 5.59
N GLY A 224 17.99 -5.86 5.19
CA GLY A 224 18.35 -6.70 4.04
C GLY A 224 19.72 -7.35 4.18
N GLU A 225 19.96 -8.37 3.35
CA GLU A 225 21.08 -9.29 3.49
C GLU A 225 22.45 -8.62 3.22
N LYS A 226 22.51 -7.57 2.37
CA LYS A 226 23.72 -6.76 2.10
C LYS A 226 24.19 -6.03 3.37
N ALA A 227 23.28 -5.35 4.06
CA ALA A 227 23.55 -4.65 5.31
C ALA A 227 23.91 -5.64 6.42
N ALA A 228 23.19 -6.77 6.53
CA ALA A 228 23.50 -7.81 7.52
C ALA A 228 24.91 -8.41 7.33
N ASP A 229 25.32 -8.75 6.10
CA ASP A 229 26.67 -9.26 5.81
C ASP A 229 27.79 -8.25 6.14
N ALA A 230 27.49 -6.95 6.11
CA ALA A 230 28.44 -5.91 6.49
C ALA A 230 28.46 -5.66 8.01
N ALA A 231 27.30 -5.59 8.65
CA ALA A 231 27.19 -5.43 10.10
C ALA A 231 27.86 -6.58 10.88
N VAL A 232 27.98 -7.78 10.31
CA VAL A 232 28.83 -8.87 10.87
C VAL A 232 30.29 -8.43 11.11
N LYS A 233 30.84 -7.57 10.25
CA LYS A 233 32.20 -7.03 10.37
C LYS A 233 32.27 -5.90 11.40
N LEU A 234 31.17 -5.17 11.59
CA LEU A 234 31.06 -4.03 12.52
C LEU A 234 30.78 -4.47 13.96
N PHE A 235 30.14 -5.63 14.18
CA PHE A 235 29.82 -6.14 15.51
C PHE A 235 30.26 -7.60 15.72
N PRO A 236 31.56 -7.91 15.82
CA PRO A 236 32.05 -9.27 16.05
C PRO A 236 31.47 -9.91 17.33
N GLY A 237 31.24 -9.11 18.38
CA GLY A 237 30.61 -9.54 19.64
C GLY A 237 29.10 -9.81 19.57
N HIS A 238 28.42 -9.41 18.49
CA HIS A 238 26.98 -9.62 18.30
C HIS A 238 26.72 -10.75 17.28
N VAL A 239 25.53 -11.34 17.32
CA VAL A 239 24.97 -12.04 16.15
C VAL A 239 24.29 -11.01 15.26
N VAL A 240 24.31 -11.21 13.95
CA VAL A 240 23.65 -10.31 12.99
C VAL A 240 22.68 -11.11 12.12
N THR A 241 21.51 -10.53 11.89
CA THR A 241 20.39 -11.14 11.14
C THR A 241 19.63 -10.08 10.34
N CYS A 242 18.77 -10.54 9.42
CA CYS A 242 17.75 -9.74 8.75
C CYS A 242 16.55 -10.65 8.41
N TRP A 243 15.46 -10.05 7.94
CA TRP A 243 14.31 -10.80 7.42
C TRP A 243 14.26 -10.81 5.88
N MET A 244 13.38 -11.64 5.34
CA MET A 244 13.30 -11.91 3.90
C MET A 244 12.27 -11.03 3.19
N GLY A 245 12.75 -10.09 2.38
CA GLY A 245 11.94 -9.32 1.42
C GLY A 245 11.84 -7.81 1.68
N GLY A 246 12.73 -7.22 2.50
CA GLY A 246 12.76 -5.78 2.79
C GLY A 246 11.64 -5.30 3.72
N ALA A 247 11.61 -4.01 4.04
CA ALA A 247 10.72 -3.37 5.02
C ALA A 247 9.27 -3.91 5.04
N ASN A 248 8.60 -3.89 3.88
CA ASN A 248 7.20 -4.31 3.72
C ASN A 248 6.94 -5.81 3.98
N ALA A 249 7.98 -6.63 4.19
CA ALA A 249 7.87 -8.06 4.44
C ALA A 249 8.05 -8.47 5.92
N ALA A 250 8.42 -7.55 6.81
CA ALA A 250 8.76 -7.87 8.21
C ALA A 250 7.71 -8.74 8.92
N ALA A 251 6.42 -8.35 8.82
CA ALA A 251 5.28 -9.04 9.43
C ALA A 251 5.01 -10.49 8.91
N GLN A 252 5.78 -10.97 7.91
CA GLN A 252 5.71 -12.34 7.41
C GLN A 252 6.78 -13.26 8.02
N THR A 253 7.56 -12.79 9.00
CA THR A 253 8.79 -13.43 9.51
C THR A 253 8.59 -14.07 10.88
N ASP A 254 9.26 -15.19 11.13
CA ASP A 254 9.40 -15.76 12.47
C ASP A 254 10.50 -15.02 13.24
N PHE A 255 10.10 -14.11 14.14
CA PHE A 255 11.01 -13.45 15.09
C PHE A 255 11.20 -14.24 16.40
N GLY A 256 10.54 -15.39 16.57
CA GLY A 256 10.66 -16.26 17.75
C GLY A 256 12.09 -16.66 18.14
N PRO A 257 13.05 -16.86 17.20
CA PRO A 257 14.47 -17.06 17.52
C PRO A 257 15.16 -15.89 18.24
N LEU A 258 14.49 -14.74 18.42
CA LEU A 258 14.98 -13.57 19.13
C LEU A 258 14.38 -13.43 20.55
N ALA A 259 13.53 -14.36 20.99
CA ALA A 259 12.97 -14.37 22.34
C ALA A 259 14.07 -14.31 23.42
N GLY A 260 13.90 -13.43 24.41
CA GLY A 260 14.87 -13.21 25.49
C GLY A 260 16.16 -12.47 25.10
N ARG A 261 16.36 -12.13 23.82
CA ARG A 261 17.59 -11.47 23.34
C ARG A 261 17.55 -9.96 23.55
N LYS A 262 18.71 -9.33 23.69
CA LYS A 262 18.87 -7.89 23.49
C LYS A 262 19.10 -7.61 22.01
N CYS A 263 18.32 -6.72 21.43
CA CYS A 263 18.31 -6.42 20.00
C CYS A 263 18.70 -4.97 19.72
N LEU A 264 19.46 -4.76 18.64
CA LEU A 264 19.80 -3.47 18.08
C LEU A 264 19.29 -3.42 16.62
N LEU A 265 18.29 -2.60 16.35
CA LEU A 265 17.83 -2.33 14.98
C LEU A 265 18.79 -1.35 14.30
N TRP A 266 19.39 -1.75 13.18
CA TRP A 266 20.05 -0.85 12.23
C TRP A 266 19.14 -0.70 11.00
N PRO A 267 18.37 0.41 10.90
CA PRO A 267 17.55 0.71 9.75
C PRO A 267 18.34 1.45 8.66
N ASP A 268 17.89 1.36 7.41
CA ASP A 268 18.46 2.09 6.29
C ASP A 268 18.21 3.62 6.46
N ASN A 269 19.06 4.48 5.90
CA ASN A 269 18.94 5.94 6.07
C ASN A 269 17.93 6.59 5.09
N ASP A 270 16.70 6.09 5.04
CA ASP A 270 15.61 6.66 4.21
C ASP A 270 14.19 6.45 4.79
N ASP A 271 13.17 6.93 4.06
CA ASP A 271 11.74 6.81 4.37
C ASP A 271 11.24 5.36 4.58
N ALA A 272 11.94 4.34 4.06
CA ALA A 272 11.60 2.94 4.31
C ALA A 272 12.15 2.50 5.67
N GLY A 273 13.36 2.91 6.03
CA GLY A 273 13.91 2.68 7.36
C GLY A 273 13.11 3.35 8.48
N ASP A 274 12.56 4.54 8.23
CA ASP A 274 11.66 5.21 9.18
C ASP A 274 10.34 4.44 9.38
N LYS A 275 9.83 3.78 8.33
CA LYS A 275 8.67 2.87 8.44
C LYS A 275 9.04 1.58 9.17
N THR A 276 10.23 1.04 8.96
CA THR A 276 10.75 -0.10 9.70
C THR A 276 10.90 0.20 11.19
N ILE A 277 11.40 1.38 11.56
CA ILE A 277 11.46 1.87 12.96
C ILE A 277 10.06 1.84 13.60
N ALA A 278 9.00 2.23 12.87
CA ALA A 278 7.64 2.21 13.39
C ALA A 278 7.00 0.80 13.44
N ALA A 279 7.26 -0.04 12.42
CA ALA A 279 6.56 -1.31 12.24
C ALA A 279 7.20 -2.52 12.93
N LEU A 280 8.52 -2.52 13.15
CA LEU A 280 9.25 -3.66 13.69
C LEU A 280 9.14 -3.84 15.22
N PRO A 281 9.17 -2.79 16.07
CA PRO A 281 9.09 -2.95 17.53
C PRO A 281 7.92 -3.78 18.06
N PRO A 282 6.66 -3.62 17.61
CA PRO A 282 5.56 -4.46 18.12
C PRO A 282 5.69 -5.93 17.72
N LEU A 283 6.33 -6.25 16.58
CA LEU A 283 6.60 -7.63 16.16
C LEU A 283 7.67 -8.28 17.04
N LEU A 284 8.72 -7.54 17.38
CA LEU A 284 9.79 -7.99 18.28
C LEU A 284 9.31 -8.12 19.74
N GLN A 285 8.46 -7.21 20.19
CA GLN A 285 7.80 -7.30 21.50
C GLN A 285 6.88 -8.54 21.57
N ALA A 286 6.08 -8.80 20.53
CA ALA A 286 5.25 -10.01 20.44
C ALA A 286 6.06 -11.31 20.39
N ALA A 287 7.29 -11.26 19.86
CA ALA A 287 8.25 -12.37 19.89
C ALA A 287 9.00 -12.52 21.24
N GLY A 288 8.77 -11.63 22.22
CA GLY A 288 9.39 -11.71 23.54
C GLY A 288 10.86 -11.28 23.59
N VAL A 289 11.30 -10.40 22.70
CA VAL A 289 12.63 -9.75 22.76
C VAL A 289 12.79 -9.00 24.10
N ALA A 290 13.95 -9.11 24.75
CA ALA A 290 14.17 -8.61 26.10
C ALA A 290 14.48 -7.10 26.16
N SER A 291 15.21 -6.56 25.18
CA SER A 291 15.26 -5.11 24.94
C SER A 291 15.53 -4.78 23.47
N LEU A 292 15.11 -3.58 23.05
CA LEU A 292 15.30 -3.09 21.68
C LEU A 292 15.86 -1.67 21.71
N ALA A 293 17.11 -1.53 21.27
CA ALA A 293 17.72 -0.25 20.93
C ALA A 293 17.65 -0.02 19.41
N ILE A 294 17.79 1.23 18.98
CA ILE A 294 17.84 1.63 17.56
C ILE A 294 19.13 2.41 17.33
N VAL A 295 19.83 2.09 16.25
CA VAL A 295 21.05 2.81 15.82
C VAL A 295 20.72 4.27 15.54
N ASP A 296 21.42 5.19 16.21
CA ASP A 296 21.33 6.61 15.93
C ASP A 296 22.09 6.92 14.63
N ARG A 297 21.33 7.05 13.53
CA ARG A 297 21.86 7.42 12.21
C ARG A 297 22.57 8.78 12.21
N THR A 298 22.31 9.67 13.19
CA THR A 298 22.99 10.96 13.28
C THR A 298 24.43 10.84 13.78
N ALA A 299 24.79 9.76 14.48
CA ALA A 299 26.16 9.52 14.94
C ALA A 299 27.18 9.47 13.78
N PHE A 300 26.78 8.90 12.63
CA PHE A 300 27.60 8.77 11.42
C PHE A 300 27.71 10.07 10.62
N ALA A 301 26.78 11.01 10.82
CA ALA A 301 26.87 12.38 10.29
C ALA A 301 27.66 13.31 11.22
N GLY A 302 27.64 13.04 12.54
CA GLY A 302 28.37 13.79 13.56
C GLY A 302 29.82 13.39 13.76
N HIS A 303 30.22 12.19 13.31
CA HIS A 303 31.56 11.62 13.49
C HIS A 303 32.10 10.91 12.25
N ALA A 304 33.43 10.90 12.10
CA ALA A 304 34.14 10.15 11.06
C ALA A 304 35.10 9.12 11.67
N PRO A 305 35.25 7.94 11.05
CA PRO A 305 36.22 6.93 11.48
C PRO A 305 37.64 7.39 11.11
N ALA A 306 38.49 7.56 12.11
CA ALA A 306 39.84 8.10 11.96
C ALA A 306 40.87 7.27 12.75
N ARG A 307 42.17 7.53 12.56
CA ARG A 307 43.22 6.94 13.39
C ARG A 307 44.21 7.99 13.86
N THR A 308 44.71 7.82 15.08
CA THR A 308 45.82 8.62 15.62
C THR A 308 47.12 8.33 14.85
N PRO A 309 48.17 9.18 14.98
CA PRO A 309 49.48 8.89 14.39
C PRO A 309 50.08 7.54 14.79
N ASP A 310 49.72 7.03 15.98
CA ASP A 310 50.12 5.72 16.51
C ASP A 310 49.25 4.55 16.00
N GLY A 311 48.29 4.83 15.11
CA GLY A 311 47.40 3.83 14.49
C GLY A 311 46.18 3.43 15.33
N LEU A 312 45.99 4.02 16.52
CA LEU A 312 44.82 3.74 17.36
C LEU A 312 43.54 4.30 16.72
N PRO A 313 42.40 3.62 16.83
CA PRO A 313 41.10 4.12 16.35
C PRO A 313 40.71 5.39 17.09
N CYS A 314 40.12 6.35 16.38
CA CYS A 314 39.52 7.55 16.96
C CYS A 314 38.30 8.01 16.14
N LEU A 315 37.55 8.97 16.70
CA LEU A 315 36.37 9.55 16.07
C LEU A 315 36.59 11.05 15.90
N ASP A 316 36.76 11.49 14.65
CA ASP A 316 36.85 12.91 14.31
C ASP A 316 35.45 13.57 14.35
N ALA A 317 35.42 14.90 14.28
CA ALA A 317 34.18 15.68 14.33
C ALA A 317 33.66 16.00 12.92
N GLY A 318 32.36 15.74 12.70
CA GLY A 318 31.74 15.70 11.37
C GLY A 318 31.95 14.33 10.71
N GLY A 319 31.01 13.94 9.85
CA GLY A 319 30.99 12.62 9.22
C GLY A 319 30.25 12.61 7.89
N ARG A 320 30.10 11.42 7.30
CA ARG A 320 29.34 11.19 6.07
C ARG A 320 28.24 10.18 6.34
N TRP A 321 26.99 10.60 6.14
CA TRP A 321 25.81 9.74 6.17
C TRP A 321 24.75 10.34 5.25
N GLU A 322 24.62 9.76 4.06
CA GLU A 322 23.75 10.18 2.96
C GLU A 322 22.45 9.36 2.93
N HIS A 323 21.46 9.87 2.22
CA HIS A 323 20.14 9.24 2.14
C HIS A 323 20.22 7.91 1.35
N LYS A 324 19.76 6.82 1.98
CA LYS A 324 19.94 5.39 1.64
C LYS A 324 21.24 4.70 2.07
N ASP A 325 22.09 5.35 2.88
CA ASP A 325 23.25 4.65 3.44
C ASP A 325 22.82 3.56 4.42
N ASP A 326 23.38 2.35 4.25
CA ASP A 326 23.18 1.17 5.07
C ASP A 326 24.48 0.71 5.76
N ALA A 327 24.42 -0.35 6.57
CA ALA A 327 25.57 -0.84 7.34
C ALA A 327 26.78 -1.31 6.49
N ALA A 328 26.63 -1.49 5.18
CA ALA A 328 27.75 -1.71 4.27
C ALA A 328 28.34 -0.41 3.72
N ASP A 329 27.54 0.64 3.54
CA ASP A 329 28.07 1.94 3.11
C ASP A 329 28.89 2.58 4.26
N ALA A 330 28.56 2.27 5.53
CA ALA A 330 29.44 2.49 6.67
C ALA A 330 30.82 1.78 6.52
N ILE A 331 30.86 0.52 6.09
CA ILE A 331 32.12 -0.19 5.83
C ILE A 331 32.91 0.49 4.70
N ASP A 332 32.23 0.92 3.64
CA ASP A 332 32.85 1.59 2.50
C ASP A 332 33.34 3.01 2.85
N TYR A 333 32.82 3.62 3.92
CA TYR A 333 33.35 4.87 4.52
C TYR A 333 34.46 4.64 5.56
N GLY A 334 34.91 3.39 5.76
CA GLY A 334 36.01 3.06 6.66
C GLY A 334 35.63 2.81 8.12
N TRP A 335 34.33 2.70 8.45
CA TRP A 335 33.92 2.26 9.79
C TRP A 335 34.40 0.84 10.05
N SER A 336 34.78 0.56 11.30
CA SER A 336 35.30 -0.74 11.74
C SER A 336 34.70 -1.10 13.09
N ALA A 337 34.81 -2.37 13.51
CA ALA A 337 34.40 -2.79 14.84
C ALA A 337 35.02 -1.97 15.99
N GLU A 338 36.23 -1.43 15.78
CA GLU A 338 36.90 -0.56 16.74
C GLU A 338 36.20 0.81 16.84
N HIS A 339 35.85 1.42 15.69
CA HIS A 339 35.09 2.67 15.66
C HIS A 339 33.66 2.49 16.20
N MET A 340 33.04 1.32 15.98
CA MET A 340 31.75 0.99 16.59
C MET A 340 31.84 0.86 18.11
N ALA A 341 32.90 0.25 18.63
CA ALA A 341 33.14 0.16 20.07
C ALA A 341 33.25 1.55 20.70
N LEU A 342 34.00 2.47 20.08
CA LEU A 342 34.10 3.87 20.53
C LEU A 342 32.73 4.59 20.56
N LEU A 343 31.86 4.37 19.57
CA LEU A 343 30.50 4.92 19.59
C LEU A 343 29.61 4.30 20.69
N ILE A 344 29.81 3.02 21.04
CA ILE A 344 29.09 2.36 22.13
C ILE A 344 29.58 2.87 23.49
N GLU A 345 30.90 2.91 23.71
CA GLU A 345 31.53 3.38 24.94
C GLU A 345 31.23 4.86 25.22
N ALA A 346 31.15 5.69 24.17
CA ALA A 346 30.75 7.09 24.28
C ALA A 346 29.23 7.31 24.48
N GLY A 347 28.41 6.24 24.44
CA GLY A 347 26.95 6.33 24.55
C GLY A 347 26.27 6.99 23.34
N ARG A 348 26.88 6.91 22.16
CA ARG A 348 26.48 7.64 20.93
C ARG A 348 25.86 6.77 19.84
N LEU A 349 26.07 5.45 19.87
CA LEU A 349 25.56 4.58 18.80
C LEU A 349 24.04 4.41 18.81
N THR A 350 23.37 4.63 19.94
CA THR A 350 21.97 4.23 20.14
C THR A 350 21.09 5.36 20.63
N LEU A 351 19.93 5.51 20.01
CA LEU A 351 18.82 6.24 20.62
C LEU A 351 18.41 5.53 21.91
N ALA A 352 18.08 6.30 22.96
CA ALA A 352 17.81 5.75 24.29
C ALA A 352 16.64 4.74 24.28
N GLU A 353 16.80 3.62 24.99
CA GLU A 353 15.77 2.58 25.05
C GLU A 353 14.43 3.15 25.57
N PRO A 354 13.30 2.99 24.84
CA PRO A 354 11.99 3.21 25.44
C PRO A 354 11.81 2.15 26.53
N ALA A 355 11.52 2.58 27.76
CA ALA A 355 11.50 1.69 28.92
C ALA A 355 10.44 0.58 28.77
N ILE A 356 10.89 -0.61 28.40
CA ILE A 356 10.04 -1.81 28.37
C ILE A 356 9.69 -2.15 29.81
N ALA A 357 8.42 -1.96 30.17
CA ALA A 357 7.91 -2.35 31.47
C ALA A 357 8.11 -3.87 31.65
N ALA A 358 8.89 -4.24 32.66
CA ALA A 358 9.15 -5.64 32.98
C ALA A 358 7.82 -6.38 33.25
N PRO A 359 7.69 -7.65 32.86
CA PRO A 359 6.50 -8.44 33.17
C PRO A 359 6.34 -8.50 34.70
N ALA A 360 5.19 -8.03 35.20
CA ALA A 360 4.97 -7.85 36.63
C ALA A 360 4.94 -9.18 37.39
N THR A 361 6.09 -9.57 37.97
CA THR A 361 6.22 -10.76 38.82
C THR A 361 5.68 -10.48 40.22
N GLY A 362 4.35 -10.50 40.37
CA GLY A 362 3.68 -10.39 41.66
C GLY A 362 2.24 -10.92 41.59
N PRO A 363 1.78 -11.73 42.55
CA PRO A 363 0.41 -12.22 42.58
C PRO A 363 -0.53 -11.11 43.06
N VAL A 364 -1.40 -10.62 42.17
CA VAL A 364 -2.50 -9.71 42.52
C VAL A 364 -3.78 -10.54 42.69
N PRO A 365 -4.50 -10.44 43.83
CA PRO A 365 -5.79 -11.11 44.01
C PRO A 365 -6.86 -10.64 43.01
N TRP A 366 -7.85 -11.50 42.77
CA TRP A 366 -9.11 -11.08 42.18
C TRP A 366 -10.04 -10.59 43.29
N ASP A 367 -10.50 -9.35 43.18
CA ASP A 367 -11.71 -8.84 43.82
C ASP A 367 -12.50 -8.06 42.75
N ASP A 368 -13.83 -8.18 42.78
CA ASP A 368 -14.74 -7.48 41.86
C ASP A 368 -14.91 -6.01 42.28
N GLU A 369 -14.69 -5.06 41.37
CA GLU A 369 -15.56 -3.88 41.25
C GLU A 369 -15.47 -3.19 39.88
N THR A 370 -16.51 -2.42 39.53
CA THR A 370 -16.73 -1.84 38.20
C THR A 370 -15.66 -0.84 37.74
N PRO A 371 -15.27 -0.85 36.44
CA PRO A 371 -14.39 0.17 35.89
C PRO A 371 -15.08 1.55 35.83
N PRO A 372 -14.40 2.65 36.22
CA PRO A 372 -14.95 4.00 36.11
C PRO A 372 -15.02 4.50 34.65
N PRO A 373 -15.88 5.49 34.35
CA PRO A 373 -16.08 5.98 32.98
C PRO A 373 -14.87 6.78 32.45
N VAL A 374 -14.63 6.66 31.15
CA VAL A 374 -13.54 7.34 30.44
C VAL A 374 -13.86 8.85 30.27
N PRO A 375 -12.98 9.77 30.70
CA PRO A 375 -13.13 11.20 30.45
C PRO A 375 -12.77 11.56 29.00
N ALA A 376 -13.42 12.59 28.43
CA ALA A 376 -13.34 12.91 26.99
C ALA A 376 -12.64 14.25 26.68
N ALA A 377 -11.85 14.24 25.59
CA ALA A 377 -11.29 15.39 24.85
C ALA A 377 -10.30 16.32 25.60
N PRO A 378 -9.36 16.96 24.89
CA PRO A 378 -9.65 18.21 24.15
C PRO A 378 -9.15 18.22 22.68
N PRO A 379 -9.52 19.22 21.85
CA PRO A 379 -9.25 19.28 20.41
C PRO A 379 -7.94 19.99 20.02
N ASP A 380 -7.60 19.92 18.72
CA ASP A 380 -6.43 20.55 18.09
C ASP A 380 -6.34 22.08 18.25
N THR A 381 -5.11 22.58 18.29
CA THR A 381 -4.79 24.01 18.14
C THR A 381 -3.90 24.25 16.92
N PRO A 382 -4.26 25.20 16.02
CA PRO A 382 -3.51 25.43 14.78
C PRO A 382 -2.17 26.14 15.03
N LYS A 383 -1.12 25.72 14.33
CA LYS A 383 0.17 26.43 14.33
C LYS A 383 0.19 27.55 13.29
N SER A 384 0.69 28.71 13.70
CA SER A 384 0.67 29.96 12.93
C SER A 384 1.69 30.00 11.78
N ALA A 385 1.40 30.82 10.76
CA ALA A 385 2.33 31.13 9.69
C ALA A 385 3.62 31.81 10.19
N SER A 386 4.71 31.64 9.43
CA SER A 386 5.96 32.41 9.54
C SER A 386 6.44 32.85 8.15
N SER A 387 7.29 33.87 8.09
CA SER A 387 7.44 34.74 6.91
C SER A 387 8.67 34.47 6.02
N ARG A 388 8.55 34.80 4.73
CA ARG A 388 9.67 34.77 3.76
C ARG A 388 10.63 35.94 3.93
N LYS A 389 11.93 35.67 4.09
CA LYS A 389 13.07 36.47 3.58
C LYS A 389 14.24 35.50 3.26
N GLY A 390 15.07 35.70 2.23
CA GLY A 390 14.99 36.66 1.11
C GLY A 390 16.30 37.36 0.79
N THR A 391 17.18 36.75 -0.01
CA THR A 391 18.46 37.34 -0.46
C THR A 391 18.78 36.97 -1.93
N GLY A 392 18.88 37.98 -2.81
CA GLY A 392 19.60 37.87 -4.11
C GLY A 392 21.12 38.00 -3.90
N LYS A 393 22.00 38.14 -4.90
CA LYS A 393 21.94 38.40 -6.37
C LYS A 393 23.38 38.03 -6.92
N PRO A 394 23.84 38.33 -8.16
CA PRO A 394 23.21 38.92 -9.35
C PRO A 394 23.37 38.09 -10.64
N ALA A 395 22.95 38.63 -11.79
CA ALA A 395 23.13 38.04 -13.12
C ALA A 395 24.23 38.76 -13.95
N GLY A 396 24.93 38.01 -14.81
CA GLY A 396 25.86 38.50 -15.84
C GLY A 396 25.24 38.50 -17.26
N LYS A 397 25.88 39.18 -18.23
CA LYS A 397 25.29 39.47 -19.55
C LYS A 397 25.70 38.47 -20.66
N ARG A 398 24.76 38.22 -21.59
CA ARG A 398 24.95 37.73 -22.98
C ARG A 398 25.79 38.75 -23.80
N GLN A 399 26.36 38.51 -25.00
CA GLN A 399 26.36 37.44 -26.04
C GLN A 399 27.53 37.75 -27.01
N PRO A 400 27.78 37.02 -28.13
CA PRO A 400 27.42 35.64 -28.52
C PRO A 400 28.71 34.76 -28.50
N ALA A 401 28.98 33.68 -29.24
CA ALA A 401 28.30 32.86 -30.28
C ALA A 401 28.86 31.40 -30.16
N ALA A 402 28.53 30.37 -30.95
CA ALA A 402 27.64 30.20 -32.11
C ALA A 402 27.08 28.73 -32.12
N ASP A 403 26.88 28.14 -33.30
CA ASP A 403 26.98 26.71 -33.66
C ASP A 403 26.39 25.65 -32.71
N GLY A 404 25.05 25.58 -32.71
CA GLY A 404 24.50 24.50 -33.54
C GLY A 404 24.02 23.20 -32.89
N ARG A 405 23.46 23.22 -31.67
CA ARG A 405 22.38 22.26 -31.29
C ARG A 405 21.53 22.81 -30.13
N ALA A 406 20.21 22.74 -30.28
CA ALA A 406 19.24 23.19 -29.28
C ALA A 406 18.58 21.99 -28.60
N MET A 407 18.53 22.01 -27.27
CA MET A 407 17.89 21.02 -26.40
C MET A 407 17.39 21.74 -25.13
N SER A 408 16.27 21.38 -24.49
CA SER A 408 15.36 20.25 -24.73
C SER A 408 13.89 20.68 -24.75
N GLY A 409 13.04 19.91 -25.43
CA GLY A 409 11.58 20.09 -25.42
C GLY A 409 10.87 19.15 -24.44
N ASN A 410 9.53 19.22 -24.40
CA ASN A 410 8.72 18.21 -23.71
C ASN A 410 8.90 16.85 -24.42
N PRO A 411 9.33 15.77 -23.73
CA PRO A 411 9.55 14.46 -24.36
C PRO A 411 8.25 13.74 -24.72
N PHE A 412 7.09 14.25 -24.29
CA PHE A 412 5.78 13.75 -24.66
C PHE A 412 5.25 14.42 -25.92
N LYS A 413 4.75 13.61 -26.86
CA LYS A 413 4.12 14.07 -28.11
C LYS A 413 2.73 13.44 -28.22
N VAL A 414 1.70 14.27 -28.34
CA VAL A 414 0.32 13.84 -28.60
C VAL A 414 0.04 13.98 -30.09
N SER A 415 -0.58 12.96 -30.69
CA SER A 415 -1.11 12.98 -32.05
C SER A 415 -2.41 12.17 -32.12
N ASP A 416 -3.09 12.20 -33.26
CA ASP A 416 -4.30 11.39 -33.49
C ASP A 416 -4.03 9.88 -33.46
N SER A 417 -2.77 9.45 -33.63
CA SER A 417 -2.36 8.04 -33.49
C SER A 417 -1.97 7.63 -32.06
N GLY A 418 -1.83 8.58 -31.12
CA GLY A 418 -1.58 8.29 -29.72
C GLY A 418 -0.80 9.33 -28.93
N LEU A 419 -0.58 9.02 -27.66
CA LEU A 419 0.45 9.63 -26.82
C LEU A 419 1.75 8.83 -26.99
N TYR A 420 2.85 9.53 -27.25
CA TYR A 420 4.19 8.96 -27.42
C TYR A 420 5.19 9.63 -26.48
N TYR A 421 6.22 8.89 -26.06
CA TYR A 421 7.37 9.38 -25.31
C TYR A 421 8.66 9.17 -26.13
N GLN A 422 9.46 10.23 -26.29
CA GLN A 422 10.75 10.16 -26.99
C GLN A 422 11.74 11.17 -26.41
N THR A 423 12.96 10.72 -26.15
CA THR A 423 14.15 11.56 -25.91
C THR A 423 15.16 11.36 -27.04
N ASP A 424 16.13 12.26 -27.17
CA ASP A 424 17.15 12.20 -28.24
C ASP A 424 17.94 10.88 -28.26
N ASP A 425 18.14 10.25 -27.10
CA ASP A 425 18.81 8.95 -26.93
C ASP A 425 17.92 7.74 -27.28
N MET A 426 16.79 7.92 -27.99
CA MET A 426 15.87 6.85 -28.36
C MET A 426 15.68 6.74 -29.88
N ASP A 427 16.18 5.62 -30.45
CA ASP A 427 16.05 5.26 -31.88
C ASP A 427 14.60 5.27 -32.40
N ALA A 428 13.63 5.01 -31.52
CA ALA A 428 12.21 5.01 -31.84
C ALA A 428 11.35 5.54 -30.66
N PRO A 429 10.25 6.27 -30.93
CA PRO A 429 9.34 6.74 -29.89
C PRO A 429 8.57 5.59 -29.24
N LEU A 430 8.47 5.59 -27.91
CA LEU A 430 7.65 4.66 -27.15
C LEU A 430 6.18 5.08 -27.24
N TRP A 431 5.30 4.21 -27.76
CA TRP A 431 3.85 4.41 -27.66
C TRP A 431 3.37 4.20 -26.20
N VAL A 432 2.68 5.19 -25.66
CA VAL A 432 2.25 5.25 -24.25
C VAL A 432 0.77 4.89 -24.11
N SER A 433 -0.09 5.50 -24.95
CA SER A 433 -1.52 5.22 -25.00
C SER A 433 -2.15 5.68 -26.32
N SER A 434 -3.42 5.37 -26.54
CA SER A 434 -4.29 6.13 -27.45
C SER A 434 -4.29 7.61 -27.07
N ARG A 435 -4.75 8.48 -28.00
CA ARG A 435 -4.75 9.93 -27.81
C ARG A 435 -5.42 10.30 -26.48
N LEU A 436 -4.68 11.06 -25.68
CA LEU A 436 -5.06 11.53 -24.36
C LEU A 436 -4.56 12.97 -24.25
N ASP A 437 -5.48 13.91 -24.15
CA ASP A 437 -5.21 15.33 -24.00
C ASP A 437 -5.43 15.73 -22.54
N ILE A 438 -4.50 16.46 -21.92
CA ILE A 438 -4.76 17.12 -20.64
C ILE A 438 -5.43 18.46 -20.91
N VAL A 439 -6.58 18.69 -20.29
CA VAL A 439 -7.44 19.87 -20.53
C VAL A 439 -7.13 20.99 -19.55
N ALA A 440 -7.00 20.68 -18.26
CA ALA A 440 -6.85 21.66 -17.18
C ALA A 440 -6.31 20.99 -15.90
N LEU A 441 -5.83 21.79 -14.95
CA LEU A 441 -5.74 21.34 -13.55
C LEU A 441 -7.10 21.48 -12.87
N THR A 442 -7.49 20.48 -12.10
CA THR A 442 -8.68 20.51 -11.25
C THR A 442 -8.32 20.93 -9.83
N ARG A 443 -9.28 21.50 -9.12
CA ARG A 443 -9.28 21.78 -7.67
C ARG A 443 -10.72 21.94 -7.18
N ASP A 444 -10.95 21.85 -5.87
CA ASP A 444 -12.23 22.29 -5.29
C ASP A 444 -12.34 23.82 -5.19
N LYS A 445 -13.53 24.30 -4.79
CA LYS A 445 -13.86 25.71 -4.55
C LYS A 445 -13.01 26.38 -3.44
N ASP A 446 -12.49 25.62 -2.48
CA ASP A 446 -11.75 26.11 -1.31
C ASP A 446 -10.23 26.14 -1.60
N GLY A 447 -9.81 25.62 -2.77
CA GLY A 447 -8.42 25.58 -3.24
C GLY A 447 -7.67 24.29 -2.93
N GLY A 448 -8.36 23.26 -2.46
CA GLY A 448 -7.84 21.92 -2.20
C GLY A 448 -8.12 20.92 -3.32
N ASN A 449 -8.00 19.62 -2.99
CA ASN A 449 -8.34 18.47 -3.84
C ASN A 449 -7.87 18.59 -5.31
N TRP A 450 -6.59 18.91 -5.48
CA TRP A 450 -5.98 19.12 -6.80
C TRP A 450 -5.89 17.84 -7.63
N GLY A 451 -5.97 17.99 -8.94
CA GLY A 451 -5.80 16.90 -9.90
C GLY A 451 -5.64 17.38 -11.33
N THR A 452 -5.79 16.43 -12.26
CA THR A 452 -5.60 16.62 -13.70
C THR A 452 -6.90 16.23 -14.44
N LEU A 453 -7.54 17.18 -15.14
CA LEU A 453 -8.66 16.88 -16.03
C LEU A 453 -8.11 16.40 -17.38
N VAL A 454 -8.47 15.18 -17.78
CA VAL A 454 -8.08 14.62 -19.08
C VAL A 454 -9.27 14.37 -19.99
N ARG A 455 -9.01 14.37 -21.30
CA ARG A 455 -9.96 14.02 -22.36
C ARG A 455 -9.35 12.98 -23.29
N PHE A 456 -10.14 11.98 -23.67
CA PHE A 456 -9.77 10.96 -24.66
C PHE A 456 -11.02 10.36 -25.29
N THR A 457 -10.85 9.51 -26.29
CA THR A 457 -11.94 8.78 -26.94
C THR A 457 -11.84 7.29 -26.61
N ASP A 458 -12.96 6.65 -26.29
CA ASP A 458 -13.04 5.21 -26.05
C ASP A 458 -13.04 4.40 -27.38
N PRO A 459 -13.02 3.05 -27.34
CA PRO A 459 -13.02 2.22 -28.55
C PRO A 459 -14.29 2.36 -29.42
N ASP A 460 -15.40 2.84 -28.87
CA ASP A 460 -16.69 3.00 -29.54
C ASP A 460 -16.86 4.41 -30.13
N GLY A 461 -15.85 5.28 -30.01
CA GLY A 461 -15.84 6.64 -30.55
C GLY A 461 -16.42 7.70 -29.62
N VAL A 462 -16.78 7.37 -28.39
CA VAL A 462 -17.36 8.30 -27.42
C VAL A 462 -16.26 9.03 -26.67
N ALA A 463 -16.28 10.36 -26.73
CA ALA A 463 -15.39 11.21 -25.96
C ALA A 463 -15.69 11.07 -24.45
N LYS A 464 -14.64 10.91 -23.65
CA LYS A 464 -14.67 10.92 -22.18
C LYS A 464 -13.90 12.14 -21.68
N GLU A 465 -14.38 12.73 -20.60
CA GLU A 465 -13.59 13.60 -19.74
C GLU A 465 -13.57 13.01 -18.33
N LEU A 466 -12.41 13.03 -17.67
CA LEU A 466 -12.21 12.41 -16.37
C LEU A 466 -11.25 13.23 -15.51
N ASN A 467 -11.64 13.51 -14.26
CA ASN A 467 -10.73 14.04 -13.26
C ASN A 467 -9.85 12.90 -12.70
N ILE A 468 -8.53 13.09 -12.70
CA ILE A 468 -7.58 12.22 -12.00
C ILE A 468 -6.99 13.01 -10.82
N PRO A 469 -7.44 12.77 -9.58
CA PRO A 469 -6.88 13.42 -8.39
C PRO A 469 -5.38 13.19 -8.24
N ALA A 470 -4.63 14.19 -7.77
CA ALA A 470 -3.17 14.12 -7.63
C ALA A 470 -2.73 13.03 -6.61
N GLU A 471 -3.53 12.78 -5.59
CA GLU A 471 -3.39 11.65 -4.65
C GLU A 471 -3.43 10.26 -5.33
N GLN A 472 -4.08 10.14 -6.50
CA GLN A 472 -4.12 8.93 -7.33
C GLN A 472 -2.98 8.89 -8.36
N LEU A 473 -2.21 9.97 -8.52
CA LEU A 473 -0.97 10.00 -9.31
C LEU A 473 0.28 9.72 -8.44
N ALA A 474 0.15 9.86 -7.12
CA ALA A 474 1.22 9.65 -6.15
C ALA A 474 1.38 8.17 -5.75
N GLY A 475 2.61 7.68 -5.80
CA GLY A 475 3.04 6.42 -5.16
C GLY A 475 2.17 5.19 -5.48
N ASP A 476 1.81 4.45 -4.43
CA ASP A 476 1.10 3.16 -4.53
C ASP A 476 -0.34 3.31 -5.08
N ASN A 477 -0.96 4.49 -4.94
CA ASN A 477 -2.30 4.79 -5.45
C ASN A 477 -2.34 4.92 -6.99
N SER A 478 -1.19 4.97 -7.67
CA SER A 478 -1.08 5.08 -9.13
C SER A 478 -1.79 3.96 -9.91
N ALA A 479 -2.04 2.82 -9.28
CA ALA A 479 -2.89 1.76 -9.82
C ALA A 479 -4.35 2.20 -10.02
N THR A 480 -4.89 3.07 -9.15
CA THR A 480 -6.27 3.55 -9.17
C THR A 480 -6.52 4.48 -10.36
N ALA A 481 -5.65 5.47 -10.57
CA ALA A 481 -5.73 6.36 -11.76
C ALA A 481 -5.68 5.55 -13.06
N LEU A 482 -4.75 4.59 -13.17
CA LEU A 482 -4.66 3.71 -14.34
C LEU A 482 -5.90 2.82 -14.51
N LYS A 483 -6.46 2.28 -13.41
CA LYS A 483 -7.70 1.48 -13.44
C LYS A 483 -8.88 2.31 -13.92
N ALA A 484 -9.01 3.57 -13.47
CA ALA A 484 -10.08 4.47 -13.88
C ALA A 484 -10.00 4.82 -15.38
N LEU A 485 -8.80 5.13 -15.89
CA LEU A 485 -8.57 5.40 -17.32
C LEU A 485 -8.88 4.16 -18.20
N LEU A 486 -8.41 2.98 -17.79
CA LEU A 486 -8.68 1.72 -18.48
C LEU A 486 -10.17 1.36 -18.49
N ALA A 487 -10.87 1.56 -17.37
CA ALA A 487 -12.31 1.28 -17.24
C ALA A 487 -13.18 2.18 -18.14
N HIS A 488 -12.73 3.41 -18.42
CA HIS A 488 -13.38 4.34 -19.34
C HIS A 488 -12.91 4.17 -20.80
N GLY A 489 -12.07 3.17 -21.10
CA GLY A 489 -11.71 2.76 -22.46
C GLY A 489 -10.35 3.23 -22.98
N LEU A 490 -9.52 3.92 -22.18
CA LEU A 490 -8.19 4.35 -22.64
C LEU A 490 -7.31 3.13 -22.96
N ARG A 491 -6.78 3.04 -24.19
CA ARG A 491 -5.88 1.96 -24.58
C ARG A 491 -4.44 2.32 -24.22
N THR A 492 -3.77 1.51 -23.39
CA THR A 492 -2.38 1.79 -22.95
C THR A 492 -1.35 0.85 -23.58
N GLY A 493 -0.11 1.29 -23.72
CA GLY A 493 1.01 0.50 -24.22
C GLY A 493 1.31 -0.77 -23.41
N SER A 494 1.78 -1.81 -24.11
CA SER A 494 2.01 -3.15 -23.58
C SER A 494 3.30 -3.26 -22.75
N GLY A 495 3.32 -2.64 -21.57
CA GLY A 495 4.34 -2.93 -20.55
C GLY A 495 4.47 -1.87 -19.44
N PRO A 496 5.29 -2.15 -18.41
CA PRO A 496 5.48 -1.22 -17.28
C PRO A 496 5.99 0.16 -17.70
N LYS A 497 6.88 0.23 -18.69
CA LYS A 497 7.42 1.50 -19.22
C LYS A 497 6.31 2.44 -19.72
N ALA A 498 5.32 1.92 -20.45
CA ALA A 498 4.21 2.72 -20.95
C ALA A 498 3.34 3.26 -19.81
N LYS A 499 2.98 2.40 -18.84
CA LYS A 499 2.22 2.82 -17.64
C LYS A 499 2.95 3.88 -16.82
N GLN A 500 4.27 3.74 -16.64
CA GLN A 500 5.10 4.72 -15.93
C GLN A 500 5.13 6.07 -16.68
N ARG A 501 5.33 6.07 -18.01
CA ARG A 501 5.32 7.30 -18.81
C ARG A 501 3.94 7.95 -18.89
N LEU A 502 2.85 7.17 -18.84
CA LEU A 502 1.49 7.70 -18.73
C LEU A 502 1.28 8.47 -17.40
N LEU A 503 1.73 7.91 -16.28
CA LEU A 503 1.68 8.59 -14.98
C LEU A 503 2.53 9.86 -14.93
N GLU A 504 3.72 9.84 -15.54
CA GLU A 504 4.57 11.02 -15.69
C GLU A 504 3.91 12.10 -16.57
N TYR A 505 3.27 11.73 -17.68
CA TYR A 505 2.53 12.65 -18.54
C TYR A 505 1.41 13.36 -17.77
N LEU A 506 0.59 12.61 -17.01
CA LEU A 506 -0.52 13.12 -16.20
C LEU A 506 -0.09 14.13 -15.12
N GLN A 507 1.18 14.10 -14.70
CA GLN A 507 1.77 15.02 -13.74
C GLN A 507 2.48 16.22 -14.39
N ARG A 508 2.61 16.24 -15.72
CA ARG A 508 3.45 17.19 -16.47
C ARG A 508 2.65 18.18 -17.32
N TYR A 509 1.52 18.66 -16.79
CA TYR A 509 0.76 19.74 -17.42
C TYR A 509 1.34 21.11 -17.05
N ASP A 510 1.76 21.85 -18.06
CA ASP A 510 2.37 23.18 -17.98
C ASP A 510 1.38 24.32 -18.29
N GLY A 511 0.12 24.00 -18.59
CA GLY A 511 -0.92 24.96 -18.97
C GLY A 511 -1.54 25.76 -17.82
N THR A 512 -2.15 26.89 -18.19
CA THR A 512 -2.81 27.83 -17.27
C THR A 512 -4.26 27.49 -16.96
N ASP A 513 -4.89 26.59 -17.72
CA ASP A 513 -6.33 26.36 -17.65
C ASP A 513 -6.72 25.62 -16.37
N ARG A 514 -7.87 25.98 -15.80
CA ARG A 514 -8.36 25.47 -14.51
C ARG A 514 -9.81 25.03 -14.63
N ALA A 515 -10.14 23.97 -13.90
CA ALA A 515 -11.50 23.52 -13.70
C ALA A 515 -11.82 23.40 -12.21
N THR A 516 -13.04 23.74 -11.81
CA THR A 516 -13.51 23.69 -10.42
C THR A 516 -14.41 22.48 -10.22
N LEU A 517 -14.04 21.63 -9.27
CA LEU A 517 -14.78 20.44 -8.84
C LEU A 517 -15.98 20.86 -7.99
N VAL A 518 -17.16 20.33 -8.31
CA VAL A 518 -18.40 20.57 -7.55
C VAL A 518 -19.18 19.29 -7.27
N ASP A 519 -19.79 19.24 -6.10
CA ASP A 519 -20.54 18.12 -5.52
C ASP A 519 -22.04 18.11 -5.90
N ARG A 520 -22.56 19.28 -6.28
CA ARG A 520 -23.98 19.51 -6.65
C ARG A 520 -24.14 20.12 -8.04
N LEU A 521 -25.30 19.87 -8.64
CA LEU A 521 -25.79 20.53 -9.85
C LEU A 521 -26.48 21.87 -9.51
N GLY A 522 -26.91 22.60 -10.54
CA GLY A 522 -27.58 23.91 -10.42
C GLY A 522 -26.62 25.10 -10.41
N TRP A 523 -27.07 26.23 -9.85
CA TRP A 523 -26.32 27.50 -9.86
C TRP A 523 -25.01 27.46 -9.06
N HIS A 524 -23.96 28.02 -9.64
CA HIS A 524 -22.63 28.24 -9.07
C HIS A 524 -22.12 29.61 -9.56
N GLY A 525 -22.54 30.68 -8.89
CA GLY A 525 -22.45 32.03 -9.45
C GLY A 525 -23.39 32.19 -10.64
N ASP A 526 -22.97 32.93 -11.67
CA ASP A 526 -23.75 33.18 -12.89
C ASP A 526 -23.87 31.96 -13.84
N ALA A 527 -23.34 30.80 -13.44
CA ALA A 527 -23.30 29.57 -14.21
C ALA A 527 -24.21 28.48 -13.61
N PHE A 528 -25.04 27.83 -14.45
CA PHE A 528 -25.93 26.73 -14.06
C PHE A 528 -25.41 25.40 -14.61
N LEU A 529 -24.98 24.50 -13.71
CA LEU A 529 -24.40 23.21 -14.08
C LEU A 529 -25.47 22.11 -14.18
N MET A 530 -25.43 21.37 -15.29
CA MET A 530 -26.28 20.22 -15.62
C MET A 530 -25.41 18.95 -15.76
N PRO A 531 -25.98 17.74 -15.76
CA PRO A 531 -25.19 16.50 -15.87
C PRO A 531 -24.40 16.36 -17.18
N ASN A 532 -24.76 17.11 -18.22
CA ASN A 532 -24.21 17.03 -19.58
C ASN A 532 -23.71 18.38 -20.14
N GLY A 533 -23.57 19.43 -19.30
CA GLY A 533 -23.11 20.74 -19.75
C GLY A 533 -23.36 21.86 -18.74
N CYS A 534 -22.94 23.08 -19.08
CA CYS A 534 -23.10 24.29 -18.27
C CYS A 534 -23.83 25.37 -19.09
N ILE A 535 -24.61 26.24 -18.44
CA ILE A 535 -25.26 27.40 -19.05
C ILE A 535 -24.81 28.65 -18.28
N GLY A 536 -24.23 29.63 -18.98
CA GLY A 536 -23.70 30.86 -18.38
C GLY A 536 -22.20 31.04 -18.67
N PRO A 537 -21.59 32.14 -18.19
CA PRO A 537 -20.16 32.39 -18.37
C PRO A 537 -19.28 31.43 -17.52
N GLU A 538 -18.24 30.87 -18.12
CA GLU A 538 -17.21 30.08 -17.40
C GLU A 538 -16.04 30.97 -16.92
N ASP A 539 -16.32 32.22 -16.51
CA ASP A 539 -15.32 33.27 -16.27
C ASP A 539 -14.38 33.00 -15.06
N GLY A 540 -14.63 31.92 -14.31
CA GLY A 540 -13.73 31.37 -13.27
C GLY A 540 -13.00 30.07 -13.65
N GLY A 541 -13.17 29.59 -14.89
CA GLY A 541 -12.76 28.27 -15.36
C GLY A 541 -13.90 27.24 -15.34
N LYS A 542 -13.74 26.17 -16.10
CA LYS A 542 -14.76 25.14 -16.36
C LYS A 542 -15.27 24.47 -15.08
N LEU A 543 -16.59 24.30 -14.94
CA LEU A 543 -17.18 23.53 -13.84
C LEU A 543 -17.20 22.03 -14.17
N LEU A 544 -16.87 21.18 -13.18
CA LEU A 544 -16.89 19.72 -13.32
C LEU A 544 -17.62 19.06 -12.15
N TYR A 545 -18.68 18.33 -12.46
CA TYR A 545 -19.45 17.57 -11.48
C TYR A 545 -18.71 16.29 -11.05
N GLN A 546 -18.61 16.04 -9.75
CA GLN A 546 -17.92 14.87 -9.18
C GLN A 546 -18.88 13.86 -8.49
N GLY A 547 -20.19 14.07 -8.57
CA GLY A 547 -21.19 13.20 -7.94
C GLY A 547 -21.50 11.90 -8.71
N ALA A 548 -22.36 11.07 -8.13
CA ALA A 548 -22.60 9.71 -8.61
C ALA A 548 -23.31 9.63 -9.97
N ALA A 549 -22.85 8.69 -10.82
CA ALA A 549 -23.26 8.55 -12.22
C ALA A 549 -24.77 8.31 -12.47
N ARG A 550 -25.56 7.95 -11.45
CA ARG A 550 -27.02 7.77 -11.61
C ARG A 550 -27.76 9.07 -11.97
N LEU A 551 -27.22 10.25 -11.65
CA LEU A 551 -27.88 11.53 -11.98
C LEU A 551 -27.71 11.91 -13.47
N MET A 552 -26.65 11.46 -14.12
CA MET A 552 -26.40 11.68 -15.56
C MET A 552 -27.18 10.72 -16.47
N GLU A 553 -27.61 9.56 -15.96
CA GLU A 553 -28.52 8.65 -16.68
C GLU A 553 -29.98 9.14 -16.68
N VAL A 554 -30.41 9.87 -15.65
CA VAL A 554 -31.82 10.23 -15.39
C VAL A 554 -32.26 11.52 -16.10
N VAL A 555 -31.33 12.42 -16.45
CA VAL A 555 -31.65 13.73 -17.06
C VAL A 555 -30.90 13.93 -18.38
N THR A 556 -31.36 13.24 -19.42
CA THR A 556 -30.89 13.41 -20.81
C THR A 556 -31.93 14.18 -21.63
N PRO A 557 -31.53 15.18 -22.46
CA PRO A 557 -32.45 15.86 -23.38
C PRO A 557 -33.04 14.88 -24.41
N SER A 558 -34.33 15.00 -24.69
CA SER A 558 -35.04 14.18 -25.68
C SER A 558 -36.08 15.03 -26.43
N GLY A 559 -36.10 14.91 -27.75
CA GLY A 559 -36.86 15.82 -28.64
C GLY A 559 -36.27 17.24 -28.71
N THR A 560 -37.00 18.15 -29.33
CA THR A 560 -36.66 19.57 -29.44
C THR A 560 -37.59 20.46 -28.61
N LEU A 561 -37.21 21.74 -28.44
CA LEU A 561 -38.08 22.75 -27.83
C LEU A 561 -39.42 22.89 -28.57
N SER A 562 -39.42 22.73 -29.90
CA SER A 562 -40.62 22.75 -30.73
C SER A 562 -41.55 21.58 -30.40
N ASP A 563 -40.99 20.38 -30.22
CA ASP A 563 -41.76 19.18 -29.85
C ASP A 563 -42.36 19.32 -28.45
N TRP A 564 -41.61 19.89 -27.49
CA TRP A 564 -42.09 20.17 -26.15
C TRP A 564 -43.23 21.21 -26.17
N GLN A 565 -43.08 22.31 -26.92
CA GLN A 565 -44.12 23.33 -27.07
C GLN A 565 -45.39 22.75 -27.72
N GLY A 566 -45.23 21.97 -28.80
CA GLY A 566 -46.33 21.34 -29.53
C GLY A 566 -47.03 20.19 -28.79
N SER A 567 -46.33 19.48 -27.90
CA SER A 567 -46.84 18.27 -27.24
C SER A 567 -47.23 18.48 -25.78
N ILE A 568 -46.61 19.43 -25.07
CA ILE A 568 -46.82 19.70 -23.64
C ILE A 568 -47.29 21.16 -23.45
N GLY A 569 -46.52 22.12 -23.95
CA GLY A 569 -46.79 23.56 -23.78
C GLY A 569 -48.19 23.98 -24.24
N ARG A 570 -48.67 23.44 -25.37
CA ARG A 570 -50.01 23.73 -25.91
C ARG A 570 -51.17 23.45 -24.94
N TYR A 571 -51.01 22.49 -24.03
CA TYR A 571 -52.06 22.09 -23.09
C TYR A 571 -52.07 22.97 -21.82
N CYS A 572 -51.00 23.72 -21.56
CA CYS A 572 -50.93 24.64 -20.43
C CYS A 572 -51.69 25.95 -20.72
N MET A 573 -51.81 26.34 -22.00
CA MET A 573 -52.49 27.58 -22.41
C MET A 573 -53.95 27.59 -21.94
N GLY A 574 -54.28 28.50 -21.01
CA GLY A 574 -55.63 28.60 -20.42
C GLY A 574 -55.97 27.48 -19.42
N ASN A 575 -54.98 26.72 -18.94
CA ASN A 575 -55.14 25.70 -17.91
C ASN A 575 -54.22 26.00 -16.72
N ASP A 576 -54.81 26.55 -15.66
CA ASP A 576 -54.08 27.00 -14.47
C ASP A 576 -53.37 25.86 -13.74
N VAL A 577 -53.97 24.66 -13.72
CA VAL A 577 -53.41 23.48 -13.02
C VAL A 577 -52.19 22.93 -13.74
N LEU A 578 -52.25 22.80 -15.07
CA LEU A 578 -51.10 22.36 -15.87
C LEU A 578 -50.01 23.43 -15.92
N THR A 579 -50.39 24.71 -16.01
CA THR A 579 -49.44 25.83 -15.92
C THR A 579 -48.74 25.83 -14.57
N PHE A 580 -49.47 25.72 -13.45
CA PHE A 580 -48.89 25.64 -12.11
C PHE A 580 -47.95 24.43 -11.95
N ALA A 581 -48.34 23.25 -12.42
CA ALA A 581 -47.49 22.05 -12.35
C ALA A 581 -46.16 22.23 -13.11
N VAL A 582 -46.18 22.86 -14.28
CA VAL A 582 -44.98 23.21 -15.05
C VAL A 582 -44.17 24.32 -14.37
N SER A 583 -44.82 25.35 -13.81
CA SER A 583 -44.16 26.41 -13.05
C SER A 583 -43.45 25.89 -11.80
N VAL A 584 -44.01 24.89 -11.11
CA VAL A 584 -43.35 24.23 -9.95
C VAL A 584 -42.06 23.52 -10.37
N ALA A 585 -42.02 22.89 -11.55
CA ALA A 585 -40.80 22.27 -12.06
C ALA A 585 -39.71 23.30 -12.41
N PHE A 586 -40.09 24.47 -12.94
CA PHE A 586 -39.15 25.57 -13.20
C PHE A 586 -38.79 26.40 -11.95
N ALA A 587 -39.59 26.35 -10.88
CA ALA A 587 -39.37 27.16 -9.69
C ALA A 587 -38.01 26.88 -9.03
N GLY A 588 -37.59 25.62 -8.94
CA GLY A 588 -36.28 25.24 -8.40
C GLY A 588 -35.10 25.88 -9.17
N PRO A 589 -34.98 25.63 -10.48
CA PRO A 589 -33.95 26.29 -11.31
C PRO A 589 -34.03 27.82 -11.36
N LEU A 590 -35.23 28.43 -11.31
CA LEU A 590 -35.37 29.89 -11.40
C LEU A 590 -35.21 30.62 -10.05
N MET A 591 -35.32 29.92 -8.91
CA MET A 591 -35.22 30.55 -7.58
C MET A 591 -33.90 31.28 -7.36
N GLY A 592 -32.78 30.71 -7.84
CA GLY A 592 -31.44 31.31 -7.74
C GLY A 592 -31.21 32.53 -8.63
N LEU A 593 -32.18 32.93 -9.46
CA LEU A 593 -32.18 34.21 -10.21
C LEU A 593 -33.09 35.27 -9.56
N ALA A 594 -33.81 34.91 -8.49
CA ALA A 594 -34.74 35.77 -7.77
C ALA A 594 -34.30 36.08 -6.32
N SER A 595 -33.10 35.63 -5.94
CA SER A 595 -32.47 35.75 -4.62
C SER A 595 -31.15 36.51 -4.69
#